data_AF-A0A2J8UW53-F1
#
_entry.id   AF-A0A2J8UW53-F1
#
_cell.length_a   1.000
_cell.length_b   1.000
_cell.length_c   1.000
_cell.angle_alpha   90.00
_cell.angle_beta   90.00
_cell.angle_gamma   90.00
#
_symmetry.space_group_name_H-M   'P 1'
#
loop_
_entity.id
_entity.type
_entity.pdbx_description
1 polymer ?
#
loop_
_entity_poly.entity_id
_entity_poly.type
_entity_poly.pdbx_seq_one_letter_code
_entity_poly.pdbx_strand_id
1 'polypeptide(L)' 'MPGPQGGGGAPTMSLGKLSPVGWVSSSQGKRRLTADMISPPLGDFRHTMHVGRGGDVFGDTSFLSNHGGS' A
#
# COMPACT_ATOMS: atom_id res chain seq x y z
N MET A 1 39.25 -17.62 -59.05
CA MET A 1 38.48 -16.66 -58.23
C MET A 1 37.15 -17.33 -57.91
N PRO A 2 36.71 -17.54 -56.65
CA PRO A 2 36.94 -16.81 -55.39
C PRO A 2 37.63 -17.63 -54.28
N GLY A 3 38.11 -16.93 -53.23
CA GLY A 3 38.97 -17.43 -52.15
C GLY A 3 38.24 -18.01 -50.91
N PRO A 4 39.00 -18.45 -49.89
CA PRO A 4 38.47 -19.11 -48.70
C PRO A 4 37.83 -18.09 -47.74
N GLN A 5 36.57 -18.32 -47.38
CA GLN A 5 35.88 -17.59 -46.31
C GLN A 5 35.53 -18.58 -45.19
N GLY A 6 36.18 -18.40 -44.05
CA GLY A 6 35.98 -19.22 -42.85
C GLY A 6 36.77 -18.67 -41.67
N GLY A 7 36.79 -17.36 -41.50
CA GLY A 7 37.38 -16.68 -40.35
C GLY A 7 36.49 -15.52 -39.97
N GLY A 8 36.04 -15.48 -38.72
CA GLY A 8 35.21 -14.40 -38.20
C GLY A 8 34.25 -14.95 -37.16
N GLY A 9 34.62 -14.79 -35.89
CA GLY A 9 33.86 -15.27 -34.74
C GLY A 9 32.41 -14.78 -34.76
N ALA A 10 31.54 -15.57 -34.14
CA ALA A 10 30.15 -15.22 -33.93
C ALA A 10 30.02 -13.81 -33.33
N PRO A 11 29.06 -12.98 -33.78
CA PRO A 11 28.85 -11.67 -33.21
C PRO A 11 28.48 -11.81 -31.73
N THR A 12 29.34 -11.28 -30.86
CA THR A 12 29.04 -11.07 -29.45
C THR A 12 27.83 -10.15 -29.36
N MET A 13 26.68 -10.71 -28.96
CA MET A 13 25.49 -9.91 -28.74
C MET A 13 25.72 -9.11 -27.45
N SER A 14 25.92 -7.80 -27.60
CA SER A 14 26.02 -6.88 -26.48
C SER A 14 24.73 -6.96 -25.67
N LEU A 15 24.83 -7.48 -24.45
CA LEU A 15 23.74 -7.50 -23.47
C LEU A 15 23.38 -6.04 -23.16
N GLY A 16 22.36 -5.55 -23.87
CA GLY A 16 21.84 -4.21 -23.74
C GLY A 16 21.64 -3.86 -22.27
N LYS A 17 22.21 -2.73 -21.86
CA LYS A 17 22.05 -2.17 -20.52
C LYS A 17 20.57 -1.87 -20.31
N LEU A 18 19.87 -2.77 -19.61
CA LEU A 18 18.52 -2.52 -19.15
C LEU A 18 18.58 -1.36 -18.17
N SER A 19 18.04 -0.21 -18.54
CA SER A 19 17.87 0.92 -17.63
C SER A 19 17.11 0.41 -16.39
N PRO A 20 17.64 0.57 -15.17
CA PRO A 20 16.90 0.22 -13.97
C PRO A 20 15.94 1.37 -13.70
N VAL A 21 14.93 1.56 -14.54
CA VAL A 21 13.68 2.15 -14.06
C VAL A 21 13.06 1.06 -13.22
N GLY A 22 13.63 0.88 -12.03
CA GLY A 22 13.01 0.11 -10.98
C GLY A 22 11.65 0.73 -10.80
N TRP A 23 10.61 -0.07 -10.94
CA TRP A 23 9.36 0.20 -10.28
C TRP A 23 9.70 0.42 -8.81
N VAL A 24 9.86 1.68 -8.43
CA VAL A 24 9.83 2.08 -7.04
C VAL A 24 8.38 1.84 -6.64
N SER A 25 8.07 0.62 -6.22
CA SER A 25 7.01 0.42 -5.26
C SER A 25 7.41 1.31 -4.10
N SER A 26 6.86 2.52 -4.05
CA SER A 26 6.91 3.33 -2.85
C SER A 26 6.31 2.39 -1.80
N SER A 27 7.16 1.81 -0.96
CA SER A 27 6.66 1.18 0.24
C SER A 27 5.92 2.30 0.93
N GLN A 28 4.60 2.23 0.91
CA GLN A 28 3.77 3.11 1.71
C GLN A 28 4.02 2.61 3.13
N GLY A 29 5.20 2.96 3.68
CA GLY A 29 5.50 2.82 5.09
C GLY A 29 4.31 3.39 5.82
N LYS A 30 3.79 2.63 6.81
CA LYS A 30 2.54 2.92 7.52
C LYS A 30 2.36 4.43 7.62
N ARG A 31 1.43 4.99 6.83
CA ARG A 31 1.22 6.44 6.79
C ARG A 31 0.82 6.84 8.21
N ARG A 32 1.77 7.41 8.93
CA ARG A 32 1.60 7.83 10.32
C ARG A 32 0.77 9.10 10.26
N LEU A 33 -0.46 9.03 10.77
CA LEU A 33 -1.22 10.25 11.03
C LEU A 33 -0.54 11.01 12.18
N THR A 34 -0.26 12.29 11.96
CA THR A 34 0.20 13.21 12.99
C THR A 34 -0.95 14.11 13.42
N ALA A 35 -0.89 14.65 14.65
CA ALA A 35 -2.01 15.37 15.24
C ALA A 35 -2.37 16.65 14.48
N ASP A 36 -1.39 17.32 13.88
CA ASP A 36 -1.55 18.49 13.01
C ASP A 36 -2.30 18.19 11.70
N MET A 37 -2.39 16.92 11.29
CA MET A 37 -3.19 16.47 10.15
C MET A 37 -4.68 16.27 10.51
N ILE A 38 -5.04 16.29 11.79
CA ILE A 38 -6.39 16.02 12.29
C ILE A 38 -6.99 17.33 12.79
N SER A 39 -8.02 17.82 12.11
CA SER A 39 -8.73 19.03 12.56
C SER A 39 -9.51 18.78 13.85
N PRO A 40 -9.92 19.85 14.57
CA PRO A 40 -10.99 19.75 15.56
C PRO A 40 -12.29 19.17 14.93
N PRO A 41 -13.24 18.68 15.76
CA PRO A 41 -14.54 18.23 15.28
C PRO A 41 -15.27 19.34 14.50
N LEU A 42 -15.77 19.02 13.31
CA LEU A 42 -16.38 19.99 12.39
C LEU A 42 -17.91 20.06 12.49
N GLY A 43 -18.51 19.35 13.44
CA GLY A 43 -19.97 19.29 13.60
C GLY A 43 -20.68 18.36 12.61
N ASP A 44 -19.94 17.52 11.87
CA ASP A 44 -20.49 16.52 10.94
C ASP A 44 -20.88 15.22 11.68
N PHE A 45 -21.70 15.37 12.72
CA PHE A 45 -22.09 14.27 13.57
C PHE A 45 -22.91 13.21 12.81
N ARG A 46 -22.57 11.93 13.00
CA ARG A 46 -23.27 10.78 12.40
C ARG A 46 -23.55 9.74 13.46
N HIS A 47 -24.81 9.33 13.58
CA HIS A 47 -25.18 8.18 14.41
C HIS A 47 -24.82 6.88 13.67
N THR A 48 -23.90 6.08 14.22
CA THR A 48 -23.53 4.76 13.70
C THR A 48 -24.05 3.60 14.55
N MET A 49 -24.51 3.92 15.76
CA MET A 49 -24.95 2.98 16.78
C MET A 49 -25.94 3.67 17.72
N HIS A 50 -26.76 2.86 18.40
CA HIS A 50 -27.57 3.28 19.54
C HIS A 50 -27.54 2.24 20.65
N VAL A 51 -27.51 2.74 21.88
CA VAL A 51 -27.72 1.95 23.10
C VAL A 51 -28.91 2.56 23.81
N GLY A 52 -30.01 1.83 23.82
CA GLY A 52 -31.27 2.20 24.44
C GLY A 52 -31.27 1.91 25.94
N ARG A 53 -32.17 2.58 26.64
CA ARG A 53 -32.45 2.28 28.05
C ARG A 53 -33.09 0.90 28.14
N GLY A 54 -32.52 0.01 28.95
CA GLY A 54 -32.98 -1.39 29.07
C GLY A 54 -32.13 -2.40 28.29
N GLY A 55 -31.05 -1.96 27.63
CA GLY A 55 -30.09 -2.87 26.98
C GLY A 55 -30.45 -3.22 25.53
N ASP A 56 -31.40 -2.52 24.93
CA ASP A 56 -31.60 -2.57 23.48
C ASP A 56 -30.42 -1.88 22.77
N VAL A 57 -29.96 -2.45 21.67
CA VAL A 57 -28.74 -2.04 20.99
C VAL A 57 -28.90 -2.24 19.48
N PHE A 58 -28.51 -1.23 18.70
CA PHE A 58 -28.27 -1.38 17.25
C PHE A 58 -26.87 -0.89 16.87
N GLY A 59 -26.30 -1.46 15.82
CA GLY A 59 -24.97 -1.10 15.30
C GLY A 59 -23.83 -1.92 15.93
N ASP A 60 -22.59 -1.57 15.60
CA ASP A 60 -21.39 -2.32 16.02
C ASP A 60 -20.88 -1.91 17.40
N THR A 61 -21.35 -2.58 18.46
CA THR A 61 -21.02 -2.23 19.86
C THR A 61 -19.80 -2.93 20.42
N SER A 62 -18.96 -3.48 19.55
CA SER A 62 -17.76 -4.22 19.96
C SER A 62 -16.82 -3.43 20.87
N PHE A 63 -16.79 -2.10 20.78
CA PHE A 63 -15.97 -1.25 21.66
C PHE A 63 -16.39 -1.30 23.15
N LEU A 64 -17.64 -1.68 23.45
CA LEU A 64 -18.11 -1.87 24.83
C LEU A 64 -17.58 -3.16 25.44
N SER A 65 -17.20 -4.12 24.59
CA SER A 65 -16.51 -5.32 25.02
C SER A 65 -15.04 -4.98 25.27
N ASN A 66 -14.48 -5.43 26.39
CA ASN A 66 -13.09 -5.21 26.77
C ASN A 66 -12.08 -5.99 25.90
N HIS A 67 -12.24 -6.08 24.59
CA HIS A 67 -11.28 -6.73 23.68
C HIS A 67 -10.07 -5.84 23.38
N GLY A 68 -9.47 -5.29 24.43
CA GLY A 68 -8.18 -4.61 24.41
C GLY A 68 -7.10 -5.51 25.01
N GLY A 69 -6.54 -6.42 24.19
CA GLY A 69 -5.24 -7.04 24.42
C GLY A 69 -5.19 -8.24 25.39
N SER A 70 -5.12 -9.44 24.80
CA SER A 70 -4.24 -10.52 25.26
C SER A 70 -2.99 -10.52 24.38
#